data_AF-A0A673Y1G1-F1
#
_entry.id   AF-A0A673Y1G1-F1
#
_cell.length_a   1.000
_cell.length_b   1.000
_cell.length_c   1.000
_cell.angle_alpha   90.00
_cell.angle_beta   90.00
_cell.angle_gamma   90.00
#
_symmetry.space_group_name_H-M   'P 1'
#
loop_
_entity.id
_entity.type
_entity.pdbx_description
1 polymer ?
#
loop_
_entity_poly.entity_id
_entity_poly.type
_entity_poly.pdbx_seq_one_letter_code
_entity_poly.pdbx_strand_id
1 'polypeptide(L)'
;AVCLGLLCVLLLAGIIGLSVYCKFNQLLVSYNTLTEERHQLQTSYNTLTKERDQLQTCNNTLTKERDQLQTCHNNLTKERDQLQTCHNTLTEERDQFQTSYNTLTKERDQLQTCYNTLTKERDQLQTSYNNLTKERDQLQTCYNTLTKERDQLQTSYNTLIKERDQLQTSYNNLTKERDQLQTSYNTLIKERDQLQTSYNTLIKERDQLQTCYNTLTKERDHYNTLTKERDQLQTSYNTLTKERDQLQTSYNNLTKERDQLQTCYNTLTKARDQLQTKQTCPEGWQKFESSWYFLSTETKTWKESREDCLERGADLVIINSDKEQVRERERERERERECGSALGKYDQTYNNIYIYLP
;
A
#
# COMPACT_ATOMS: atom_id res chain seq x y z
N ALA A 1 240.34 -12.77 -92.03
CA ALA A 1 239.37 -13.06 -90.96
C ALA A 1 237.94 -13.00 -91.53
N VAL A 2 237.53 -14.04 -92.27
CA VAL A 2 236.39 -14.06 -93.20
C VAL A 2 235.16 -14.83 -92.65
N CYS A 3 235.21 -15.40 -91.43
CA CYS A 3 234.18 -16.34 -90.95
C CYS A 3 233.19 -15.81 -89.88
N LEU A 4 233.35 -14.60 -89.32
CA LEU A 4 232.44 -14.11 -88.26
C LEU A 4 231.24 -13.27 -88.74
N GLY A 5 231.31 -12.66 -89.93
CA GLY A 5 230.21 -11.81 -90.44
C GLY A 5 228.97 -12.60 -90.87
N LEU A 6 229.16 -13.77 -91.50
CA LEU A 6 228.07 -14.59 -92.05
C LEU A 6 227.18 -15.22 -90.97
N LEU A 7 227.76 -15.54 -89.81
CA LEU A 7 227.05 -16.13 -88.67
C LEU A 7 226.12 -15.10 -88.00
N CYS A 8 226.51 -13.82 -88.00
CA CYS A 8 225.71 -12.73 -87.46
C CYS A 8 224.47 -12.42 -88.31
N VAL A 9 224.60 -12.52 -89.64
CA VAL A 9 223.48 -12.29 -90.58
C VAL A 9 222.42 -13.39 -90.50
N LEU A 10 222.84 -14.66 -90.35
CA LEU A 10 221.89 -15.78 -90.21
C LEU A 10 221.13 -15.75 -88.86
N LEU A 11 221.80 -15.32 -87.78
CA LEU A 11 221.13 -15.13 -86.49
C LEU A 11 220.13 -13.97 -86.52
N LEU A 12 220.45 -12.87 -87.20
CA LEU A 12 219.52 -11.75 -87.39
C LEU A 12 218.29 -12.13 -88.23
N ALA A 13 218.48 -12.89 -89.31
CA ALA A 13 217.36 -13.38 -90.12
C ALA A 13 216.46 -14.34 -89.33
N GLY A 14 217.03 -15.20 -88.49
CA GLY A 14 216.28 -16.09 -87.60
C GLY A 14 215.46 -15.33 -86.54
N ILE A 15 216.04 -14.29 -85.92
CA ILE A 15 215.36 -13.47 -84.92
C ILE A 15 214.22 -12.66 -85.55
N ILE A 16 214.42 -12.09 -86.74
CA ILE A 16 213.37 -11.36 -87.47
C ILE A 16 212.25 -12.32 -87.89
N GLY A 17 212.58 -13.51 -88.39
CA GLY A 17 211.60 -14.54 -88.74
C GLY A 17 210.78 -15.00 -87.54
N LEU A 18 211.42 -15.22 -86.39
CA LEU A 18 210.73 -15.60 -85.15
C LEU A 18 209.86 -14.46 -84.61
N SER A 19 210.32 -13.22 -84.70
CA SER A 19 209.57 -12.03 -84.31
C SER A 19 208.30 -11.86 -85.16
N VAL A 20 208.42 -11.97 -86.48
CA VAL A 20 207.28 -11.86 -87.41
C VAL A 20 206.32 -13.04 -87.21
N TYR A 21 206.83 -14.27 -87.02
CA TYR A 21 206.00 -15.44 -86.75
C TYR A 21 205.25 -15.31 -85.41
N CYS A 22 205.91 -14.87 -84.34
CA CYS A 22 205.25 -14.59 -83.07
C CYS A 22 204.17 -13.52 -83.23
N LYS A 23 204.46 -12.43 -83.96
CA LYS A 23 203.50 -11.33 -84.15
C LYS A 23 202.31 -11.74 -85.03
N PHE A 24 202.55 -12.53 -86.08
CA PHE A 24 201.49 -13.10 -86.93
C PHE A 24 200.64 -14.11 -86.16
N ASN A 25 201.25 -14.96 -85.34
CA ASN A 25 200.51 -15.89 -84.48
C ASN A 25 199.69 -15.13 -83.42
N GLN A 26 200.22 -14.04 -82.85
CA GLN A 26 199.49 -13.18 -81.92
C GLN A 26 198.30 -12.48 -82.61
N LEU A 27 198.49 -12.02 -83.86
CA LEU A 27 197.42 -11.43 -84.67
C LEU A 27 196.35 -12.47 -85.05
N LEU A 28 196.75 -13.70 -85.37
CA LEU A 28 195.86 -14.80 -85.71
C LEU A 28 195.02 -15.21 -84.49
N VAL A 29 195.64 -15.32 -83.32
CA VAL A 29 194.93 -15.56 -82.05
C VAL A 29 193.94 -14.42 -81.78
N SER A 30 194.37 -13.15 -81.90
CA SER A 30 193.49 -12.00 -81.70
C SER A 30 192.32 -11.94 -82.70
N TYR A 31 192.54 -12.28 -83.97
CA TYR A 31 191.50 -12.35 -84.99
C TYR A 31 190.51 -13.48 -84.71
N ASN A 32 190.99 -14.66 -84.30
CA ASN A 32 190.14 -15.78 -83.91
C ASN A 32 189.31 -15.43 -82.67
N THR A 33 189.92 -14.83 -81.64
CA THR A 33 189.22 -14.34 -80.44
C THR A 33 188.16 -13.29 -80.79
N LEU A 34 188.47 -12.31 -81.64
CA LEU A 34 187.50 -11.28 -82.06
C LEU A 34 186.37 -11.88 -82.91
N THR A 35 186.65 -12.91 -83.70
CA THR A 35 185.64 -13.63 -84.46
C THR A 35 184.73 -14.44 -83.54
N GLU A 36 185.31 -15.05 -82.49
CA GLU A 36 184.57 -15.74 -81.43
C GLU A 36 183.68 -14.76 -80.64
N GLU A 37 184.21 -13.61 -80.24
CA GLU A 37 183.45 -12.54 -79.56
C GLU A 37 182.34 -12.00 -80.45
N ARG A 38 182.60 -11.79 -81.75
CA ARG A 38 181.57 -11.40 -82.72
C ARG A 38 180.50 -12.48 -82.87
N HIS A 39 180.89 -13.75 -82.91
CA HIS A 39 179.94 -14.87 -82.96
C HIS A 39 179.12 -14.98 -81.67
N GLN A 40 179.74 -14.78 -80.51
CA GLN A 40 179.07 -14.73 -79.21
C GLN A 40 178.11 -13.53 -79.11
N LEU A 41 178.52 -12.36 -79.57
CA LEU A 41 177.69 -11.16 -79.61
C LEU A 41 176.52 -11.32 -80.58
N GLN A 42 176.75 -11.93 -81.74
CA GLN A 42 175.70 -12.24 -82.71
C GLN A 42 174.72 -13.28 -82.18
N THR A 43 175.22 -14.28 -81.45
CA THR A 43 174.39 -15.26 -80.74
C THR A 43 173.56 -14.56 -79.66
N SER A 44 174.18 -13.70 -78.85
CA SER A 44 173.51 -12.91 -77.81
C SER A 44 172.45 -11.97 -78.39
N TYR A 45 172.75 -11.26 -79.48
CA TYR A 45 171.81 -10.38 -80.18
C TYR A 45 170.60 -11.16 -80.73
N ASN A 46 170.83 -12.32 -81.33
CA ASN A 46 169.76 -13.18 -81.83
C ASN A 46 168.89 -13.71 -80.69
N THR A 47 169.50 -14.11 -79.55
CA THR A 47 168.78 -14.52 -78.35
C THR A 47 167.94 -13.38 -77.78
N LEU A 48 168.52 -12.19 -77.62
CA LEU A 48 167.83 -11.01 -77.09
C LEU A 48 166.68 -10.56 -78.01
N THR A 49 166.87 -10.70 -79.32
CA THR A 49 165.82 -10.46 -80.33
C THR A 49 164.66 -11.43 -80.15
N LYS A 50 164.97 -12.73 -79.96
CA LYS A 50 163.95 -13.75 -79.70
C LYS A 50 163.22 -13.51 -78.39
N GLU A 51 163.93 -13.13 -77.32
CA GLU A 51 163.34 -12.76 -76.03
C GLU A 51 162.45 -11.52 -76.14
N ARG A 52 162.89 -10.49 -76.89
CA ARG A 52 162.07 -9.30 -77.17
C ARG A 52 160.80 -9.68 -77.91
N ASP A 53 160.89 -10.49 -78.95
CA ASP A 53 159.72 -10.90 -79.75
C ASP A 53 158.76 -11.78 -78.92
N GLN A 54 159.31 -12.62 -78.04
CA GLN A 54 158.53 -13.38 -77.05
C GLN A 54 157.86 -12.46 -76.03
N LEU A 55 158.56 -11.46 -75.50
CA LEU A 55 158.01 -10.45 -74.58
C LEU A 55 156.94 -9.61 -75.26
N GLN A 56 157.14 -9.22 -76.52
CA GLN A 56 156.16 -8.49 -77.30
C GLN A 56 154.90 -9.34 -77.55
N THR A 57 155.08 -10.63 -77.85
CA THR A 57 153.96 -11.57 -77.97
C THR A 57 153.23 -11.72 -76.63
N CYS A 58 153.96 -11.90 -75.53
CA CYS A 58 153.41 -11.99 -74.19
C CYS A 58 152.63 -10.73 -73.80
N ASN A 59 153.19 -9.55 -74.06
CA ASN A 59 152.55 -8.27 -73.76
C ASN A 59 151.28 -8.05 -74.60
N ASN A 60 151.29 -8.47 -75.87
CA ASN A 60 150.10 -8.45 -76.72
C ASN A 60 149.01 -9.41 -76.19
N THR A 61 149.38 -10.59 -75.68
CA THR A 61 148.46 -11.52 -75.03
C THR A 61 147.88 -10.94 -73.74
N LEU A 62 148.73 -10.41 -72.84
CA LEU A 62 148.30 -9.77 -71.60
C LEU A 62 147.38 -8.57 -71.85
N THR A 63 147.62 -7.81 -72.92
CA THR A 63 146.74 -6.71 -73.35
C THR A 63 145.36 -7.23 -73.71
N LYS A 64 145.27 -8.31 -74.50
CA LYS A 64 143.99 -8.94 -74.86
C LYS A 64 143.27 -9.50 -73.63
N GLU A 65 143.98 -10.18 -72.74
CA GLU A 65 143.41 -10.70 -71.49
C GLU A 65 142.90 -9.57 -70.60
N ARG A 66 143.64 -8.47 -70.47
CA ARG A 66 143.20 -7.28 -69.74
C ARG A 66 141.93 -6.68 -70.35
N ASP A 67 141.87 -6.55 -71.67
CA ASP A 67 140.71 -5.98 -72.35
C ASP A 67 139.47 -6.91 -72.22
N GLN A 68 139.67 -8.23 -72.24
CA GLN A 68 138.64 -9.22 -71.93
C GLN A 68 138.18 -9.13 -70.47
N LEU A 69 139.11 -9.01 -69.53
CA LEU A 69 138.81 -8.86 -68.11
C LEU A 69 138.05 -7.55 -67.84
N GLN A 70 138.44 -6.46 -68.50
CA GLN A 70 137.74 -5.18 -68.42
C GLN A 70 136.32 -5.29 -68.96
N THR A 71 136.14 -6.00 -70.08
CA THR A 71 134.80 -6.27 -70.65
C THR A 71 133.96 -7.11 -69.68
N CYS A 72 134.53 -8.16 -69.09
CA CYS A 72 133.88 -9.01 -68.10
C CYS A 72 133.49 -8.20 -66.85
N HIS A 73 134.39 -7.36 -66.34
CA HIS A 73 134.14 -6.49 -65.19
C HIS A 73 133.01 -5.50 -65.47
N ASN A 74 132.99 -4.90 -66.66
CA ASN A 74 131.91 -4.00 -67.08
C ASN A 74 130.56 -4.72 -67.16
N ASN A 75 130.53 -5.97 -67.64
CA ASN A 75 129.32 -6.78 -67.69
C ASN A 75 128.83 -7.18 -66.30
N LEU A 76 129.72 -7.67 -65.42
CA LEU A 76 129.39 -8.00 -64.03
C LEU A 76 128.90 -6.77 -63.25
N THR A 77 129.45 -5.59 -63.54
CA THR A 77 128.98 -4.33 -62.96
C THR A 77 127.53 -4.04 -63.37
N LYS A 78 127.20 -4.21 -64.65
CA LYS A 78 125.81 -4.06 -65.13
C LYS A 78 124.87 -5.08 -64.49
N GLU A 79 125.27 -6.34 -64.40
CA GLU A 79 124.47 -7.39 -63.75
C GLU A 79 124.24 -7.08 -62.26
N ARG A 80 125.28 -6.62 -61.55
CA ARG A 80 125.17 -6.18 -60.16
C ARG A 80 124.19 -5.02 -60.02
N ASP A 81 124.28 -4.02 -60.89
CA ASP A 81 123.41 -2.84 -60.83
C ASP A 81 121.94 -3.21 -61.16
N GLN A 82 121.72 -4.14 -62.09
CA GLN A 82 120.41 -4.73 -62.37
C GLN A 82 119.87 -5.51 -61.17
N LEU A 83 120.70 -6.34 -60.53
CA LEU A 83 120.33 -7.10 -59.34
C LEU A 83 120.01 -6.17 -58.16
N GLN A 84 120.78 -5.10 -57.98
CA GLN A 84 120.52 -4.08 -56.97
C GLN A 84 119.16 -3.39 -57.22
N THR A 85 118.86 -3.08 -58.47
CA THR A 85 117.56 -2.50 -58.85
C THR A 85 116.42 -3.47 -58.53
N CYS A 86 116.55 -4.74 -58.92
CA CYS A 86 115.57 -5.79 -58.62
C CYS A 86 115.37 -5.99 -57.11
N HIS A 87 116.46 -6.00 -56.33
CA HIS A 87 116.39 -6.11 -54.88
C HIS A 87 115.64 -4.93 -54.24
N ASN A 88 115.89 -3.72 -54.71
CA ASN A 88 115.19 -2.52 -54.23
C ASN A 88 113.69 -2.62 -54.55
N THR A 89 113.32 -3.01 -55.77
CA THR A 89 111.91 -3.21 -56.16
C THR A 89 111.22 -4.28 -55.31
N LEU A 90 111.86 -5.44 -55.10
CA LEU A 90 111.31 -6.51 -54.25
C LEU A 90 111.17 -6.06 -52.78
N THR A 91 112.06 -5.20 -52.31
CA THR A 91 111.98 -4.62 -50.96
C THR A 91 110.76 -3.70 -50.84
N GLU A 92 110.53 -2.85 -51.83
CA GLU A 92 109.35 -1.99 -51.90
C GLU A 92 108.05 -2.81 -51.98
N GLU A 93 108.00 -3.85 -52.81
CA GLU A 93 106.85 -4.76 -52.90
C GLU A 93 106.57 -5.46 -51.58
N ARG A 94 107.62 -5.98 -50.90
CA ARG A 94 107.49 -6.59 -49.58
C ARG A 94 106.92 -5.61 -48.56
N ASP A 95 107.41 -4.37 -48.56
CA ASP A 95 106.96 -3.35 -47.62
C ASP A 95 105.50 -2.93 -47.90
N GLN A 96 105.08 -2.91 -49.17
CA GLN A 96 103.68 -2.74 -49.56
C GLN A 96 102.81 -3.90 -49.08
N PHE A 97 103.22 -5.15 -49.30
CA PHE A 97 102.49 -6.32 -48.81
C PHE A 97 102.39 -6.35 -47.29
N GLN A 98 103.46 -5.99 -46.58
CA GLN A 98 103.44 -5.88 -45.13
C GLN A 98 102.43 -4.84 -44.65
N THR A 99 102.35 -3.71 -45.36
CA THR A 99 101.37 -2.65 -45.09
C THR A 99 99.95 -3.15 -45.30
N SER A 100 99.66 -3.79 -46.44
CA SER A 100 98.34 -4.39 -46.72
C SER A 100 97.96 -5.47 -45.70
N TYR A 101 98.89 -6.34 -45.31
CA TYR A 101 98.66 -7.37 -44.29
C TYR A 101 98.29 -6.76 -42.93
N ASN A 102 99.01 -5.72 -42.52
CA ASN A 102 98.72 -5.00 -41.29
C ASN A 102 97.35 -4.31 -41.33
N THR A 103 96.96 -3.74 -42.47
CA THR A 103 95.61 -3.16 -42.68
C THR A 103 94.52 -4.22 -42.59
N LEU A 104 94.67 -5.34 -43.30
CA LEU A 104 93.69 -6.43 -43.28
C LEU A 104 93.53 -7.04 -41.88
N THR A 105 94.62 -7.11 -41.11
CA THR A 105 94.59 -7.56 -39.71
C THR A 105 93.72 -6.63 -38.86
N LYS A 106 93.86 -5.30 -39.03
CA LYS A 106 93.02 -4.31 -38.33
C LYS A 106 91.55 -4.43 -38.73
N GLU A 107 91.26 -4.59 -40.02
CA GLU A 107 89.90 -4.77 -40.52
C GLU A 107 89.24 -6.03 -39.95
N ARG A 108 89.98 -7.15 -39.90
CA ARG A 108 89.51 -8.39 -39.27
C ARG A 108 89.18 -8.19 -37.80
N ASP A 109 90.04 -7.52 -37.05
CA ASP A 109 89.84 -7.29 -35.62
C ASP A 109 88.65 -6.36 -35.36
N GLN A 110 88.45 -5.35 -36.21
CA GLN A 110 87.26 -4.49 -36.21
C GLN A 110 85.99 -5.31 -36.50
N LEU A 111 86.01 -6.16 -37.53
CA LEU A 111 84.87 -7.02 -37.87
C LEU A 111 84.53 -7.97 -36.72
N GLN A 112 85.55 -8.53 -36.05
CA GLN A 112 85.34 -9.39 -34.88
C GLN A 112 84.68 -8.63 -33.73
N THR A 113 85.07 -7.37 -33.51
CA THR A 113 84.41 -6.51 -32.52
C THR A 113 82.96 -6.23 -32.89
N CYS A 114 82.69 -5.88 -34.15
CA CYS A 114 81.33 -5.66 -34.65
C CYS A 114 80.45 -6.92 -34.50
N TYR A 115 80.98 -8.09 -34.84
CA TYR A 115 80.27 -9.37 -34.69
C TYR A 115 79.90 -9.65 -33.22
N ASN A 116 80.84 -9.40 -32.30
CA ASN A 116 80.60 -9.59 -30.87
C ASN A 116 79.54 -8.61 -30.34
N THR A 117 79.54 -7.36 -30.81
CA THR A 117 78.51 -6.36 -30.47
C THR A 117 77.14 -6.79 -30.98
N LEU A 118 77.04 -7.18 -32.26
CA LEU A 118 75.78 -7.63 -32.86
C LEU A 118 75.21 -8.87 -32.15
N THR A 119 76.09 -9.77 -31.71
CA THR A 119 75.69 -10.94 -30.92
C THR A 119 75.04 -10.52 -29.60
N LYS A 120 75.60 -9.53 -28.89
CA LYS A 120 75.02 -9.00 -27.65
C LYS A 120 73.68 -8.32 -27.89
N GLU A 121 73.56 -7.52 -28.95
CA GLU A 121 72.30 -6.86 -29.32
C GLU A 121 71.21 -7.87 -29.64
N ARG A 122 71.54 -8.94 -30.39
CA ARG A 122 70.61 -10.05 -30.67
C ARG A 122 70.13 -10.72 -29.39
N ASP A 123 71.02 -11.00 -28.45
CA ASP A 123 70.67 -11.67 -27.19
C ASP A 123 69.80 -10.77 -26.29
N GLN A 124 70.06 -9.46 -26.30
CA GLN A 124 69.20 -8.47 -25.65
C GLN A 124 67.80 -8.41 -26.27
N LEU A 125 67.72 -8.40 -27.61
CA LEU A 125 66.45 -8.41 -28.33
C LEU A 125 65.65 -9.69 -28.06
N GLN A 126 66.33 -10.84 -28.04
CA GLN A 126 65.71 -12.13 -27.69
C GLN A 126 65.12 -12.10 -26.27
N THR A 127 65.83 -11.48 -25.33
CA THR A 127 65.36 -11.31 -23.95
C THR A 127 64.12 -10.42 -23.90
N SER A 128 64.13 -9.28 -24.61
CA SER A 128 62.98 -8.37 -24.72
C SER A 128 61.76 -9.06 -25.34
N TYR A 129 61.96 -9.82 -26.43
CA TYR A 129 60.90 -10.59 -27.09
C TYR A 129 60.26 -11.61 -26.15
N ASN A 130 61.07 -12.35 -25.38
CA ASN A 130 60.57 -13.32 -24.41
C ASN A 130 59.76 -12.64 -23.29
N ASN A 131 60.17 -11.47 -22.82
CA ASN A 131 59.43 -10.70 -21.82
C ASN A 131 58.09 -10.20 -22.38
N LEU A 132 58.09 -9.64 -23.59
CA LEU A 132 56.86 -9.19 -24.25
C LEU A 132 55.88 -10.34 -24.49
N THR A 133 56.38 -11.54 -24.81
CA THR A 133 55.56 -12.74 -24.93
C THR A 133 54.87 -13.09 -23.60
N LYS A 134 55.60 -13.02 -22.48
CA LYS A 134 55.02 -13.25 -21.15
C LYS A 134 53.96 -12.20 -20.80
N GLU A 135 54.23 -10.92 -21.06
CA GLU A 135 53.27 -9.84 -20.83
C GLU A 135 51.99 -10.03 -21.64
N ARG A 136 52.12 -10.42 -22.92
CA ARG A 136 50.97 -10.74 -23.79
C ARG A 136 50.14 -11.89 -23.22
N ASP A 137 50.78 -12.96 -22.77
CA ASP A 137 50.09 -14.14 -22.24
C ASP A 137 49.38 -13.83 -20.90
N GLN A 138 49.99 -12.98 -20.08
CA GLN A 138 49.36 -12.43 -18.86
C GLN A 138 48.14 -11.58 -19.21
N LEU A 139 48.26 -10.66 -20.18
CA LEU A 139 47.15 -9.82 -20.62
C LEU A 139 46.00 -10.67 -21.19
N GLN A 140 46.31 -11.70 -21.97
CA GLN A 140 45.31 -12.63 -22.49
C GLN A 140 44.57 -13.35 -21.35
N THR A 141 45.29 -13.74 -20.30
CA THR A 141 44.70 -14.36 -19.11
C THR A 141 43.77 -13.38 -18.39
N CYS A 142 44.21 -12.13 -18.16
CA CYS A 142 43.39 -11.08 -17.56
C CYS A 142 42.11 -10.81 -18.38
N TYR A 143 42.24 -10.71 -19.70
CA TYR A 143 41.10 -10.51 -20.60
C TYR A 143 40.07 -11.64 -20.49
N ASN A 144 40.52 -12.89 -20.45
CA ASN A 144 39.64 -14.05 -20.30
C ASN A 144 38.93 -14.04 -18.94
N THR A 145 39.62 -13.64 -17.86
CA THR A 145 39.01 -13.50 -16.53
C THR A 145 37.95 -12.40 -16.53
N LEU A 146 38.26 -11.22 -17.06
CA LEU A 146 37.32 -10.10 -17.13
C LEU A 146 36.07 -10.45 -17.96
N THR A 147 36.26 -11.24 -19.03
CA THR A 147 35.14 -11.76 -19.84
C THR A 147 34.21 -12.64 -19.01
N LYS A 148 34.76 -13.54 -18.18
CA LYS A 148 33.96 -14.39 -17.28
C LYS A 148 33.23 -13.58 -16.21
N GLU A 149 33.89 -12.59 -15.61
CA GLU A 149 33.27 -11.70 -14.62
C GLU A 149 32.10 -10.91 -15.22
N ARG A 150 32.27 -10.40 -16.44
CA ARG A 150 31.21 -9.72 -17.18
C ARG A 150 30.00 -10.64 -17.41
N ASP A 151 30.24 -11.88 -17.83
CA ASP A 151 29.16 -12.83 -18.12
C ASP A 151 28.43 -13.27 -16.82
N GLN A 152 29.16 -13.39 -15.71
CA GLN A 152 28.58 -13.60 -14.38
C GLN A 152 27.71 -12.40 -13.95
N LEU A 153 28.21 -11.17 -14.12
CA LEU A 153 27.44 -9.97 -13.80
C LEU A 153 26.18 -9.86 -14.64
N GLN A 154 26.26 -10.18 -15.94
CA GLN A 154 25.09 -10.22 -16.83
C GLN A 154 24.05 -11.23 -16.35
N THR A 155 24.50 -12.39 -15.86
CA THR A 155 23.61 -13.42 -15.29
C THR A 155 22.91 -12.91 -14.03
N SER A 156 23.66 -12.31 -13.09
CA SER A 156 23.12 -11.71 -11.88
C SER A 156 22.11 -10.58 -12.18
N TYR A 157 22.42 -9.73 -13.16
CA TYR A 157 21.52 -8.67 -13.61
C TYR A 157 20.19 -9.23 -14.14
N ASN A 158 20.25 -10.28 -14.97
CA ASN A 158 19.05 -10.93 -15.50
C ASN A 158 18.21 -11.59 -14.38
N THR A 159 18.85 -12.14 -13.35
CA THR A 159 18.15 -12.67 -12.17
C THR A 159 17.43 -11.57 -11.40
N LEU A 160 18.09 -10.42 -11.17
CA LEU A 160 17.50 -9.29 -10.47
C LEU A 160 16.27 -8.72 -11.20
N ILE A 161 16.28 -8.72 -12.54
CA ILE A 161 15.11 -8.36 -13.35
C ILE A 161 13.92 -9.29 -13.04
N LYS A 162 14.16 -10.61 -13.00
CA LYS A 162 13.10 -11.59 -12.70
C LYS A 162 12.54 -11.39 -11.29
N GLU A 163 13.39 -11.17 -10.29
CA GLU A 163 12.97 -10.91 -8.92
C GLU A 163 12.14 -9.62 -8.82
N ARG A 164 12.55 -8.55 -9.51
CA ARG A 164 11.78 -7.30 -9.59
C ARG A 164 10.40 -7.54 -10.19
N ASP A 165 10.30 -8.31 -11.28
CA ASP A 165 9.02 -8.58 -11.94
C ASP A 165 8.08 -9.45 -11.08
N GLN A 166 8.66 -10.40 -10.32
CA GLN A 166 7.93 -11.16 -9.31
C GLN A 166 7.42 -10.26 -8.17
N LEU A 167 8.25 -9.36 -7.67
CA LEU A 167 7.86 -8.42 -6.62
C LEU A 167 6.75 -7.47 -7.11
N GLN A 168 6.86 -6.98 -8.35
CA GLN A 168 5.82 -6.15 -8.98
C GLN A 168 4.49 -6.91 -9.07
N THR A 169 4.53 -8.20 -9.41
CA THR A 169 3.34 -9.05 -9.46
C THR A 169 2.72 -9.20 -8.07
N SER A 170 3.52 -9.46 -7.04
CA SER A 170 3.07 -9.54 -5.65
C SER A 170 2.44 -8.23 -5.17
N TYR A 171 3.09 -7.10 -5.46
CA TYR A 171 2.58 -5.76 -5.14
C TYR A 171 1.20 -5.48 -5.78
N ASN A 172 1.04 -5.86 -7.06
CA ASN A 172 -0.23 -5.70 -7.76
C ASN A 172 -1.34 -6.57 -7.14
N ASN A 173 -1.01 -7.78 -6.68
CA ASN A 173 -1.97 -8.65 -5.98
C ASN A 173 -2.38 -8.07 -4.63
N LEU A 174 -1.41 -7.61 -3.83
CA LEU A 174 -1.70 -6.98 -2.54
C LEU A 174 -2.57 -5.72 -2.70
N THR A 175 -2.36 -4.96 -3.78
CA THR A 175 -3.20 -3.81 -4.13
C THR A 175 -4.65 -4.23 -4.37
N LYS A 176 -4.87 -5.32 -5.11
CA LYS A 176 -6.22 -5.87 -5.34
C LYS A 176 -6.88 -6.36 -4.04
N GLU A 177 -6.15 -7.06 -3.19
CA GLU A 177 -6.65 -7.52 -1.89
C GLU A 177 -7.05 -6.35 -0.99
N ARG A 178 -6.23 -5.28 -0.96
CA ARG A 178 -6.55 -4.05 -0.24
C ARG A 178 -7.84 -3.42 -0.75
N ASP A 179 -8.02 -3.34 -2.07
CA ASP A 179 -9.21 -2.72 -2.67
C ASP A 179 -10.48 -3.57 -2.41
N GLN A 180 -10.34 -4.90 -2.39
CA GLN A 180 -11.40 -5.83 -1.96
C GLN A 180 -11.77 -5.63 -0.49
N LEU A 181 -10.76 -5.53 0.39
CA LEU A 181 -10.97 -5.30 1.81
C LEU A 181 -11.65 -3.94 2.06
N GLN A 182 -11.22 -2.90 1.34
CA GLN A 182 -11.85 -1.58 1.39
C GLN A 182 -13.32 -1.63 0.98
N THR A 183 -13.64 -2.42 -0.05
CA THR A 183 -15.02 -2.64 -0.50
C THR A 183 -15.83 -3.35 0.59
N SER A 184 -15.31 -4.42 1.17
CA SER A 184 -15.95 -5.15 2.26
C SER A 184 -16.18 -4.27 3.48
N TYR A 185 -15.21 -3.44 3.85
CA TYR A 185 -15.31 -2.49 4.95
C TYR A 185 -16.44 -1.47 4.73
N ASN A 186 -16.51 -0.91 3.51
CA ASN A 186 -17.58 0.03 3.14
C ASN A 186 -18.97 -0.63 3.16
N THR A 187 -19.07 -1.91 2.80
CA THR A 187 -20.32 -2.68 2.93
C THR A 187 -20.72 -2.85 4.39
N LEU A 188 -19.77 -3.22 5.26
CA LEU A 188 -20.04 -3.40 6.69
C LEU A 188 -20.52 -2.09 7.36
N ILE A 189 -19.98 -0.94 6.95
CA ILE A 189 -20.47 0.37 7.38
C ILE A 189 -21.95 0.55 7.03
N LYS A 190 -22.35 0.21 5.80
CA LYS A 190 -23.75 0.32 5.36
C LYS A 190 -24.67 -0.61 6.16
N GLU A 191 -24.26 -1.84 6.39
CA GLU A 191 -25.02 -2.80 7.21
C GLU A 191 -25.19 -2.31 8.66
N ARG A 192 -24.13 -1.75 9.25
CA ARG A 192 -24.19 -1.12 10.57
C ARG A 192 -25.20 0.03 10.59
N ASP A 193 -25.18 0.90 9.58
CA ASP A 193 -26.08 2.06 9.51
C ASP A 193 -27.55 1.61 9.32
N GLN A 194 -27.78 0.54 8.56
CA GLN A 194 -29.09 -0.11 8.44
C GLN A 194 -29.55 -0.69 9.78
N LEU A 195 -28.67 -1.42 10.49
CA LEU A 195 -28.99 -1.98 11.79
C LEU A 195 -29.30 -0.89 12.82
N GLN A 196 -28.54 0.20 12.82
CA GLN A 196 -28.80 1.37 13.65
C GLN A 196 -30.18 1.97 13.37
N THR A 197 -30.59 2.03 12.10
CA THR A 197 -31.91 2.51 11.69
C THR A 197 -33.02 1.58 12.18
N SER A 198 -32.83 0.26 12.05
CA SER A 198 -33.77 -0.74 12.56
C SER A 198 -33.89 -0.67 14.09
N TYR A 199 -32.78 -0.51 14.80
CA TYR A 199 -32.74 -0.37 16.25
C TYR A 199 -33.51 0.87 16.71
N ASN A 200 -33.28 2.01 16.07
CA ASN A 200 -34.01 3.26 16.36
C ASN A 200 -35.52 3.12 16.09
N THR A 201 -35.92 2.33 15.10
CA THR A 201 -37.33 2.04 14.81
C THR A 201 -37.96 1.19 15.93
N LEU A 202 -37.25 0.14 16.36
CA LEU A 202 -37.71 -0.73 17.45
C LEU A 202 -37.89 0.04 18.77
N ILE A 203 -37.01 1.02 19.05
CA ILE A 203 -37.18 1.93 20.19
C ILE A 203 -38.51 2.68 20.10
N LYS A 204 -38.86 3.22 18.93
CA LYS A 204 -40.13 3.94 18.73
C LYS A 204 -41.33 3.03 18.92
N GLU A 205 -41.30 1.82 18.37
CA GLU A 205 -42.36 0.82 18.56
C GLU A 205 -42.53 0.44 20.03
N ARG A 206 -41.42 0.25 20.76
CA ARG A 206 -41.44 0.00 22.21
C ARG A 206 -42.11 1.17 22.95
N ASP A 207 -41.76 2.41 22.60
CA ASP A 207 -42.32 3.59 23.27
C ASP A 207 -43.82 3.76 22.97
N GLN A 208 -44.25 3.42 21.75
CA GLN A 208 -45.66 3.34 21.37
C GLN A 208 -46.39 2.26 22.17
N LEU A 209 -45.81 1.06 22.27
CA LEU A 209 -46.39 -0.05 23.02
C LEU A 209 -46.51 0.29 24.51
N GLN A 210 -45.49 0.95 25.08
CA GLN A 210 -45.52 1.45 26.45
C GLN A 210 -46.67 2.46 26.64
N THR A 211 -46.89 3.32 25.66
CA THR A 211 -48.01 4.27 25.66
C THR A 211 -49.35 3.54 25.64
N CYS A 212 -49.54 2.57 24.74
CA CYS A 212 -50.74 1.74 24.68
C CYS A 212 -50.99 0.98 25.99
N TYR A 213 -49.95 0.39 26.58
CA TYR A 213 -50.03 -0.30 27.86
C TYR A 213 -50.50 0.64 28.98
N ASN A 214 -49.95 1.86 29.05
CA ASN A 214 -50.36 2.86 30.03
C ASN A 214 -51.83 3.27 29.84
N THR A 215 -52.30 3.42 28.60
CA THR A 215 -53.71 3.71 28.28
C THR A 215 -54.62 2.56 28.72
N LEU A 216 -54.27 1.32 28.38
CA LEU A 216 -55.05 0.15 28.77
C LEU A 216 -55.15 -0.01 30.31
N THR A 217 -54.07 0.34 31.01
CA THR A 217 -54.05 0.39 32.48
C THR A 217 -55.08 1.38 33.01
N LYS A 218 -55.16 2.58 32.42
CA LYS A 218 -56.17 3.59 32.79
C LYS A 218 -57.60 3.13 32.50
N GLU A 219 -57.84 2.52 31.33
CA GLU A 219 -59.15 1.97 30.96
C GLU A 219 -59.60 0.87 31.92
N ARG A 220 -58.68 -0.03 32.31
CA ARG A 220 -58.94 -1.05 33.32
C ARG A 220 -59.33 -0.43 34.66
N ASP A 221 -58.60 0.60 35.09
CA ASP A 221 -58.88 1.29 36.36
C ASP A 221 -60.23 2.04 36.30
N HIS A 222 -60.60 2.59 35.14
CA HIS A 222 -61.91 3.17 34.89
C HIS A 222 -63.03 2.11 34.94
N TYR A 223 -62.85 0.98 34.27
CA TYR A 223 -63.78 -0.16 34.32
C TYR A 223 -63.99 -0.67 35.75
N ASN A 224 -62.92 -0.75 36.55
CA ASN A 224 -63.03 -1.11 37.97
C ASN A 224 -63.87 -0.11 38.77
N THR A 225 -63.85 1.17 38.40
CA THR A 225 -64.69 2.21 39.02
C THR A 225 -66.16 2.03 38.62
N LEU A 226 -66.44 1.88 37.33
CA LEU A 226 -67.78 1.57 36.81
C LEU A 226 -68.38 0.30 37.44
N THR A 227 -67.55 -0.71 37.67
CA THR A 227 -67.96 -1.95 38.35
C THR A 227 -68.48 -1.66 39.76
N LYS A 228 -67.79 -0.79 40.53
CA LYS A 228 -68.22 -0.38 41.86
C LYS A 228 -69.53 0.43 41.81
N GLU A 229 -69.67 1.34 40.86
CA GLU A 229 -70.90 2.12 40.67
C GLU A 229 -72.09 1.23 40.33
N ARG A 230 -71.89 0.24 39.44
CA ARG A 230 -72.90 -0.77 39.13
C ARG A 230 -73.31 -1.57 40.38
N ASP A 231 -72.36 -2.00 41.20
CA ASP A 231 -72.64 -2.76 42.42
C ASP A 231 -73.40 -1.91 43.46
N GLN A 232 -73.08 -0.61 43.55
CA GLN A 232 -73.85 0.36 44.35
C GLN A 232 -75.27 0.52 43.81
N LEU A 233 -75.43 0.67 42.50
CA LEU A 233 -76.75 0.80 41.87
C LEU A 233 -77.58 -0.47 42.06
N GLN A 234 -76.98 -1.65 41.93
CA GLN A 234 -77.62 -2.93 42.20
C GLN A 234 -78.10 -3.01 43.66
N THR A 235 -77.28 -2.52 44.60
CA THR A 235 -77.65 -2.44 46.01
C THR A 235 -78.85 -1.51 46.21
N SER A 236 -78.83 -0.32 45.61
CA SER A 236 -79.93 0.64 45.66
C SER A 236 -81.22 0.07 45.04
N TYR A 237 -81.11 -0.59 43.89
CA TYR A 237 -82.23 -1.26 43.22
C TYR A 237 -82.84 -2.36 44.09
N ASN A 238 -82.01 -3.18 44.75
CA ASN A 238 -82.47 -4.21 45.68
C ASN A 238 -83.20 -3.59 46.89
N THR A 239 -82.72 -2.46 47.40
CA THR A 239 -83.39 -1.71 48.48
C THR A 239 -84.74 -1.17 48.01
N LEU A 240 -84.80 -0.51 46.86
CA LEU A 240 -86.04 0.03 46.30
C LEU A 240 -87.05 -1.10 46.01
N THR A 241 -86.58 -2.26 45.58
CA THR A 241 -87.39 -3.47 45.40
C THR A 241 -88.03 -3.89 46.72
N LYS A 242 -87.26 -3.91 47.83
CA LYS A 242 -87.79 -4.21 49.17
C LYS A 242 -88.81 -3.17 49.63
N GLU A 243 -88.54 -1.88 49.43
CA GLU A 243 -89.49 -0.80 49.77
C GLU A 243 -90.78 -0.93 48.98
N ARG A 244 -90.71 -1.21 47.68
CA ARG A 244 -91.88 -1.50 46.84
C ARG A 244 -92.68 -2.69 47.38
N ASP A 245 -92.02 -3.79 47.75
CA ASP A 245 -92.69 -4.97 48.27
C ASP A 245 -93.34 -4.70 49.65
N GLN A 246 -92.71 -3.88 50.48
CA GLN A 246 -93.29 -3.37 51.73
C GLN A 246 -94.52 -2.49 51.47
N LEU A 247 -94.42 -1.57 50.51
CA LEU A 247 -95.53 -0.70 50.12
C LEU A 247 -96.71 -1.49 49.56
N GLN A 248 -96.43 -2.50 48.71
CA GLN A 248 -97.43 -3.42 48.18
C GLN A 248 -98.14 -4.18 49.31
N THR A 249 -97.39 -4.61 50.33
CA THR A 249 -97.97 -5.27 51.51
C THR A 249 -98.86 -4.31 52.29
N SER A 250 -98.40 -3.08 52.54
CA SER A 250 -99.20 -2.04 53.20
C SER A 250 -100.47 -1.71 52.42
N TYR A 251 -100.38 -1.56 51.09
CA TYR A 251 -101.52 -1.34 50.21
C TYR A 251 -102.54 -2.48 50.29
N ASN A 252 -102.08 -3.74 50.27
CA ASN A 252 -102.95 -4.90 50.41
C ASN A 252 -103.66 -4.92 51.78
N ASN A 253 -102.98 -4.53 52.85
CA ASN A 253 -103.58 -4.41 54.18
C ASN A 253 -104.63 -3.29 54.24
N LEU A 254 -104.31 -2.12 53.69
CA LEU A 254 -105.26 -0.99 53.62
C LEU A 254 -106.50 -1.34 52.78
N THR A 255 -106.30 -2.11 51.70
CA THR A 255 -107.39 -2.65 50.87
C THR A 255 -108.30 -3.56 51.70
N LYS A 256 -107.73 -4.45 52.53
CA LYS A 256 -108.51 -5.30 53.46
C LYS A 256 -109.28 -4.47 54.49
N GLU A 257 -108.64 -3.47 55.11
CA GLU A 257 -109.30 -2.59 56.07
C GLU A 257 -110.47 -1.83 55.44
N ARG A 258 -110.28 -1.30 54.22
CA ARG A 258 -111.35 -0.67 53.44
C ARG A 258 -112.51 -1.63 53.21
N ASP A 259 -112.24 -2.88 52.81
CA ASP A 259 -113.28 -3.88 52.55
C ASP A 259 -114.04 -4.26 53.84
N GLN A 260 -113.33 -4.32 54.98
CA GLN A 260 -113.93 -4.50 56.31
C GLN A 260 -114.83 -3.31 56.69
N LEU A 261 -114.36 -2.08 56.48
CA LEU A 261 -115.14 -0.86 56.71
C LEU A 261 -116.40 -0.81 55.84
N GLN A 262 -116.27 -1.17 54.56
CA GLN A 262 -117.41 -1.25 53.63
C GLN A 262 -118.45 -2.27 54.12
N THR A 263 -117.99 -3.41 54.62
CA THR A 263 -118.86 -4.44 55.21
C THR A 263 -119.59 -3.93 56.46
N CYS A 264 -118.86 -3.21 57.33
CA CYS A 264 -119.40 -2.61 58.54
C CYS A 264 -120.47 -1.55 58.21
N TYR A 265 -120.19 -0.69 57.23
CA TYR A 265 -121.12 0.33 56.72
C TYR A 265 -122.43 -0.29 56.20
N ASN A 266 -122.33 -1.35 55.40
CA ASN A 266 -123.50 -2.07 54.87
C ASN A 266 -124.36 -2.69 56.00
N THR A 267 -123.72 -3.15 57.07
CA THR A 267 -124.40 -3.77 58.22
C THR A 267 -125.17 -2.72 59.04
N LEU A 268 -124.54 -1.57 59.32
CA LEU A 268 -125.19 -0.44 60.00
C LEU A 268 -126.39 0.12 59.23
N THR A 269 -126.30 0.14 57.90
CA THR A 269 -127.40 0.61 57.05
C THR A 269 -128.63 -0.30 57.17
N LYS A 270 -128.44 -1.62 57.21
CA LYS A 270 -129.53 -2.58 57.43
C LYS A 270 -130.20 -2.44 58.81
N ALA A 271 -129.43 -2.12 59.86
CA ALA A 271 -129.97 -1.93 61.20
C ALA A 271 -130.85 -0.67 61.31
N ARG A 272 -130.49 0.40 60.58
CA ARG A 272 -131.30 1.63 60.48
C ARG A 272 -132.67 1.36 59.87
N ASP A 273 -132.71 0.63 58.75
CA ASP A 273 -133.94 0.43 57.98
C ASP A 273 -134.99 -0.41 58.74
N GLN A 274 -134.58 -1.18 59.75
CA GLN A 274 -135.48 -2.01 60.56
C GLN A 274 -136.27 -1.23 61.65
N LEU A 275 -135.86 -0.02 62.00
CA LEU A 275 -136.46 0.76 63.10
C LEU A 275 -137.69 1.60 62.69
N GLN A 276 -137.99 1.74 61.38
CA GLN A 276 -138.86 2.81 60.88
C GLN A 276 -140.34 2.40 60.61
N THR A 277 -140.77 1.16 60.88
CA THR A 277 -142.04 0.62 60.31
C THR A 277 -143.17 0.24 61.30
N LYS A 278 -143.34 0.89 62.46
CA LYS A 278 -144.47 0.53 63.38
C LYS A 278 -145.12 1.73 64.11
N GLN A 279 -146.08 2.41 63.48
CA GLN A 279 -147.09 3.24 64.15
C GLN A 279 -148.29 3.56 63.21
N THR A 280 -149.54 3.23 63.61
CA THR A 280 -150.79 3.55 62.89
C THR A 280 -151.94 3.94 63.84
N CYS A 281 -152.81 4.86 63.37
CA CYS A 281 -153.76 5.76 64.07
C CYS A 281 -155.21 5.21 64.24
N PRO A 282 -155.95 5.61 65.29
CA PRO A 282 -157.41 5.46 65.40
C PRO A 282 -158.22 6.58 64.70
N GLU A 283 -159.38 6.23 64.16
CA GLU A 283 -160.24 7.01 63.26
C GLU A 283 -160.88 8.25 63.94
N GLY A 284 -160.92 9.38 63.21
CA GLY A 284 -161.45 10.67 63.70
C GLY A 284 -160.40 11.63 64.31
N TRP A 285 -159.17 11.16 64.56
CA TRP A 285 -158.06 11.95 65.08
C TRP A 285 -157.09 12.36 63.96
N GLN A 286 -156.56 13.59 64.01
CA GLN A 286 -155.59 14.09 63.03
C GLN A 286 -154.20 14.25 63.65
N LYS A 287 -153.16 13.61 63.07
CA LYS A 287 -151.76 13.81 63.48
C LYS A 287 -151.22 15.12 62.97
N PHE A 288 -150.55 15.86 63.84
CA PHE A 288 -149.68 16.95 63.42
C PHE A 288 -148.37 16.85 64.21
N GLU A 289 -147.26 16.70 63.48
CA GLU A 289 -145.94 16.33 64.00
C GLU A 289 -145.96 15.06 64.88
N SER A 290 -145.78 15.23 66.19
CA SER A 290 -145.71 14.15 67.17
C SER A 290 -147.08 13.82 67.77
N SER A 291 -148.05 14.74 67.67
CA SER A 291 -149.24 14.83 68.53
C SER A 291 -150.55 14.66 67.75
N TRP A 292 -151.63 14.33 68.45
CA TRP A 292 -152.94 13.97 67.86
C TRP A 292 -154.05 14.89 68.37
N TYR A 293 -154.96 15.30 67.47
CA TYR A 293 -155.99 16.31 67.74
C TYR A 293 -157.39 15.82 67.34
N PHE A 294 -158.40 16.17 68.15
CA PHE A 294 -159.82 15.86 67.92
C PHE A 294 -160.70 17.10 68.11
N LEU A 295 -161.67 17.31 67.22
CA LEU A 295 -162.54 18.49 67.20
C LEU A 295 -164.00 18.07 67.43
N SER A 296 -164.63 18.60 68.48
CA SER A 296 -166.05 18.37 68.74
C SER A 296 -166.92 19.39 68.00
N THR A 297 -168.05 18.94 67.44
CA THR A 297 -169.04 19.76 66.73
C THR A 297 -170.17 20.27 67.64
N GLU A 298 -170.18 19.89 68.93
CA GLU A 298 -171.22 20.26 69.90
C GLU A 298 -170.82 21.48 70.73
N THR A 299 -171.76 22.40 70.95
CA THR A 299 -171.59 23.55 71.85
C THR A 299 -171.90 23.16 73.29
N LYS A 300 -170.87 23.13 74.15
CA LYS A 300 -170.99 22.84 75.60
C LYS A 300 -170.36 23.97 76.42
N THR A 301 -170.76 24.12 77.68
CA THR A 301 -170.07 25.04 78.60
C THR A 301 -168.64 24.58 78.87
N TRP A 302 -167.72 25.47 79.26
CA TRP A 302 -166.30 25.11 79.44
C TRP A 302 -166.06 23.92 80.39
N LYS A 303 -166.87 23.80 81.45
CA LYS A 303 -166.76 22.69 82.41
C LYS A 303 -167.17 21.36 81.78
N GLU A 304 -168.33 21.32 81.14
CA GLU A 304 -168.84 20.13 80.42
C GLU A 304 -167.93 19.76 79.25
N SER A 305 -167.35 20.77 78.61
CA SER A 305 -166.40 20.62 77.52
C SER A 305 -165.15 19.88 77.96
N ARG A 306 -164.54 20.33 79.05
CA ARG A 306 -163.34 19.69 79.59
C ARG A 306 -163.64 18.27 80.08
N GLU A 307 -164.80 18.02 80.67
CA GLU A 307 -165.24 16.67 81.04
C GLU A 307 -165.35 15.75 79.81
N ASP A 308 -165.90 16.21 78.69
CA ASP A 308 -165.95 15.44 77.42
C ASP A 308 -164.54 15.10 76.89
N CYS A 309 -163.59 16.03 77.03
CA CYS A 309 -162.20 15.83 76.64
C CYS A 309 -161.54 14.72 77.46
N LEU A 310 -161.74 14.79 78.78
CA LEU A 310 -161.19 13.84 79.75
C LEU A 310 -161.82 12.46 79.59
N GLU A 311 -163.12 12.35 79.30
CA GLU A 311 -163.77 11.08 78.95
C GLU A 311 -163.16 10.42 77.69
N ARG A 312 -162.69 11.23 76.73
CA ARG A 312 -161.98 10.76 75.52
C ARG A 312 -160.48 10.50 75.74
N GLY A 313 -160.01 10.58 76.99
CA GLY A 313 -158.62 10.32 77.38
C GLY A 313 -157.64 11.46 77.06
N ALA A 314 -158.15 12.66 76.82
CA ALA A 314 -157.37 13.82 76.40
C ALA A 314 -157.68 15.05 77.26
N ASP A 315 -157.05 16.20 77.02
CA ASP A 315 -157.36 17.45 77.72
C ASP A 315 -157.49 18.61 76.73
N LEU A 316 -158.05 19.74 77.17
CA LEU A 316 -158.21 20.91 76.32
C LEU A 316 -156.88 21.37 75.71
N VAL A 317 -156.88 21.82 74.45
CA VAL A 317 -155.69 22.17 73.66
C VAL A 317 -154.96 23.35 74.30
N ILE A 318 -153.64 23.28 74.27
CA ILE A 318 -152.76 24.38 74.69
C ILE A 318 -151.85 24.69 73.52
N ILE A 319 -152.10 25.81 72.84
CA ILE A 319 -151.33 26.21 71.67
C ILE A 319 -150.00 26.80 72.12
N ASN A 320 -148.89 26.09 71.86
CA ASN A 320 -147.56 26.46 72.38
C ASN A 320 -146.53 26.78 71.30
N SER A 321 -146.89 26.76 70.01
CA SER A 321 -145.99 27.12 68.92
C SER A 321 -146.64 27.98 67.84
N ASP A 322 -145.83 28.81 67.18
CA ASP A 322 -146.29 29.68 66.09
C ASP A 322 -146.96 28.89 64.96
N LYS A 323 -146.48 27.67 64.67
CA LYS A 323 -147.07 26.76 63.67
C LYS A 323 -148.45 26.26 64.08
N GLU A 324 -148.65 25.97 65.36
CA GLU A 324 -149.91 25.47 65.90
C GLU A 324 -150.96 26.59 65.99
N GLN A 325 -150.55 27.83 66.27
CA GLN A 325 -151.43 29.01 66.30
C GLN A 325 -151.88 29.48 64.90
N VAL A 326 -151.08 29.23 63.87
CA VAL A 326 -151.47 29.48 62.47
C VAL A 326 -152.53 28.47 62.02
N ARG A 327 -152.36 27.19 62.35
CA ARG A 327 -153.33 26.12 62.05
C ARG A 327 -154.72 26.40 62.63
N GLU A 328 -154.80 26.85 63.89
CA GLU A 328 -156.09 27.15 64.52
C GLU A 328 -156.74 28.43 63.97
N ARG A 329 -155.96 29.48 63.66
CA ARG A 329 -156.47 30.73 63.04
C ARG A 329 -157.01 30.53 61.61
N GLU A 330 -156.42 29.61 60.84
CA GLU A 330 -156.91 29.29 59.50
C GLU A 330 -158.26 28.56 59.53
N ARG A 331 -158.51 27.73 60.55
CA ARG A 331 -159.78 27.01 60.73
C ARG A 331 -160.88 27.83 61.43
N GLU A 332 -160.54 28.81 62.26
CA GLU A 332 -161.51 29.77 62.82
C GLU A 332 -162.12 30.68 61.73
N ARG A 333 -161.31 31.09 60.73
CA ARG A 333 -161.76 31.83 59.55
C ARG A 333 -162.67 31.03 58.60
N GLU A 334 -162.65 29.71 58.69
CA GLU A 334 -163.57 28.83 57.96
C GLU A 334 -164.94 28.75 58.66
N ARG A 335 -165.01 28.86 60.00
CA ARG A 335 -166.28 28.79 60.77
C ARG A 335 -167.09 30.08 60.81
N GLU A 336 -166.50 31.27 60.76
CA GLU A 336 -167.25 32.54 60.65
C GLU A 336 -168.09 32.62 59.34
N ARG A 337 -167.85 31.73 58.37
CA ARG A 337 -168.68 31.59 57.16
C ARG A 337 -169.94 30.71 57.35
N GLU A 338 -170.12 30.02 58.48
CA GLU A 338 -171.12 28.94 58.62
C GLU A 338 -172.26 29.14 59.64
N CYS A 339 -172.37 30.23 60.44
CA CYS A 339 -173.64 30.55 61.16
C CYS A 339 -173.77 32.04 61.60
N GLY A 340 -174.79 32.77 61.09
CA GLY A 340 -174.87 34.26 61.06
C GLY A 340 -175.80 34.99 62.04
N SER A 341 -175.75 36.34 62.06
CA SER A 341 -176.71 37.22 62.75
C SER A 341 -176.65 38.70 62.32
N ALA A 342 -177.84 39.31 62.22
CA ALA A 342 -178.08 40.73 62.44
C ALA A 342 -178.60 40.91 63.89
N LEU A 343 -178.09 41.96 64.55
CA LEU A 343 -178.65 42.73 65.67
C LEU A 343 -178.93 42.05 67.02
N GLY A 344 -178.23 42.56 68.05
CA GLY A 344 -178.92 43.35 69.08
C GLY A 344 -179.10 42.75 70.47
N LYS A 345 -178.16 43.11 71.36
CA LYS A 345 -178.24 43.30 72.82
C LYS A 345 -178.60 42.12 73.76
N TYR A 346 -177.63 41.95 74.66
CA TYR A 346 -177.64 41.46 76.05
C TYR A 346 -177.71 39.95 76.32
N ASP A 347 -176.70 39.57 77.11
CA ASP A 347 -176.49 38.36 77.90
C ASP A 347 -175.70 37.18 77.29
N GLN A 348 -174.95 36.55 78.20
CA GLN A 348 -173.85 35.60 78.04
C GLN A 348 -174.06 34.48 77.01
N THR A 349 -172.99 34.19 76.23
CA THR A 349 -172.35 32.87 75.99
C THR A 349 -171.64 32.86 74.63
N TYR A 350 -170.36 32.50 74.59
CA TYR A 350 -169.76 31.90 73.39
C TYR A 350 -168.79 30.79 73.79
N ASN A 351 -169.09 29.62 73.24
CA ASN A 351 -168.41 28.35 73.37
C ASN A 351 -167.25 28.28 72.35
N ASN A 352 -166.15 27.61 72.70
CA ASN A 352 -165.82 26.29 72.13
C ASN A 352 -164.44 25.75 72.54
N ILE A 353 -164.40 24.42 72.48
CA ILE A 353 -163.45 23.41 72.93
C ILE A 353 -162.40 23.14 71.86
N TYR A 354 -161.16 22.90 72.27
CA TYR A 354 -160.15 22.18 71.48
C TYR A 354 -159.42 21.24 72.41
N ILE A 355 -158.86 20.12 71.94
CA ILE A 355 -158.22 19.07 72.74
C ILE A 355 -156.81 18.74 72.20
N TYR A 356 -155.84 18.51 73.10
CA TYR A 356 -154.44 18.09 72.87
C TYR A 356 -154.13 16.71 73.50
N LEU A 357 -153.38 15.85 72.78
CA LEU A 357 -152.64 14.69 73.34
C LEU A 357 -151.24 14.61 72.69
N PRO A 358 -150.16 14.32 73.47
CA PRO A 358 -148.77 14.33 73.00
C PRO A 358 -148.44 13.44 71.81
#